data_AF-A0A5J9WET1-F1
#
_entry.id   AF-A0A5J9WET1-F1
#
_cell.length_a   1.000
_cell.length_b   1.000
_cell.length_c   1.000
_cell.angle_alpha   90.00
_cell.angle_beta   90.00
_cell.angle_gamma   90.00
#
_symmetry.space_group_name_H-M   'P 1'
#
loop_
_entity.id
_entity.type
_entity.pdbx_description
1 polymer ?
#
loop_
_entity_poly.entity_id
_entity_poly.type
_entity_poly.pdbx_seq_one_letter_code
_entity_poly.pdbx_strand_id
1 'polypeptide(L)' 'MYKLCHQQQVDNACGFYAGHHMLVIAGSKNIRKPEDIVLSTGPLDDWALAGLRESLAKFIMSEVISSKGEFHHPTATY' A
#
# COMPACT_ATOMS: atom_id res chain seq x y z
N MET A 1 17.91 -16.69 7.67
CA MET A 1 16.45 -16.47 7.59
C MET A 1 16.16 -15.81 6.26
N TYR A 2 15.46 -16.48 5.34
CA TYR A 2 15.12 -15.89 4.04
C TYR A 2 14.02 -14.85 4.25
N LYS A 3 14.28 -13.59 3.88
CA LYS A 3 13.26 -12.54 3.90
C LYS A 3 12.47 -12.64 2.60
N LEU A 4 11.17 -12.92 2.71
CA LEU A 4 10.26 -13.00 1.56
C LEU A 4 9.65 -11.64 1.20
N CYS A 5 9.80 -10.63 2.05
CA CYS A 5 9.32 -9.27 1.84
C CYS A 5 10.08 -8.25 2.70
N HIS A 6 9.84 -6.97 2.43
CA HIS A 6 10.35 -5.84 3.20
C HIS A 6 10.15 -6.09 4.69
N GLN A 7 11.23 -5.97 5.47
CA GLN A 7 11.13 -5.95 6.93
C GLN A 7 11.14 -4.49 7.35
N GLN A 8 10.02 -4.01 7.90
CA GLN A 8 10.00 -2.68 8.50
C GLN A 8 10.95 -2.61 9.69
N GLN A 9 11.52 -1.43 9.92
CA GLN A 9 12.20 -1.14 11.17
C GLN A 9 11.17 -1.00 12.30
N VAL A 10 11.62 -0.87 13.55
CA VAL A 10 10.73 -0.63 14.69
C VAL A 10 10.19 0.81 14.60
N ASP A 11 9.13 1.01 13.83
CA ASP A 11 8.46 2.29 13.60
C ASP A 11 6.94 2.12 13.42
N ASN A 12 6.25 3.24 13.18
CA ASN A 12 4.81 3.29 12.93
C ASN A 12 4.48 3.34 11.42
N ALA A 13 5.21 2.59 10.58
CA ALA A 13 5.01 2.61 9.13
C ALA A 13 4.31 1.36 8.55
N CYS A 14 3.91 0.39 9.38
CA CYS A 14 3.40 -0.92 8.93
C CYS A 14 2.27 -0.84 7.89
N GLY A 15 1.35 0.11 8.04
CA GLY A 15 0.26 0.33 7.08
C GLY A 15 0.74 0.75 5.69
N PHE A 16 1.82 1.53 5.61
CA PHE A 16 2.41 1.94 4.33
C PHE A 16 3.14 0.77 3.64
N TYR A 17 3.82 -0.08 4.41
CA TYR A 17 4.43 -1.30 3.87
C TYR A 17 3.36 -2.25 3.33
N ALA A 18 2.27 -2.46 4.07
CA ALA A 18 1.15 -3.27 3.61
C ALA A 18 0.50 -2.69 2.34
N GLY A 19 0.19 -1.40 2.33
CA GLY A 19 -0.38 -0.72 1.16
C GLY A 19 0.55 -0.79 -0.06
N HIS A 20 1.86 -0.60 0.13
CA HIS A 20 2.85 -0.75 -0.92
C HIS A 20 2.86 -2.16 -1.50
N HIS A 21 2.84 -3.20 -0.67
CA HIS A 21 2.77 -4.59 -1.14
C HIS A 21 1.49 -4.86 -1.91
N MET A 22 0.34 -4.35 -1.46
CA MET A 22 -0.93 -4.49 -2.19
C MET A 22 -0.87 -3.83 -3.58
N LEU A 23 -0.24 -2.65 -3.71
CA LEU A 23 -0.05 -1.98 -4.99
C LEU A 23 0.87 -2.78 -5.92
N VAL A 24 1.98 -3.33 -5.40
CA VAL A 24 2.89 -4.19 -6.18
C VAL A 24 2.16 -5.44 -6.68
N ILE A 25 1.38 -6.09 -5.82
CA ILE A 25 0.57 -7.26 -6.17
C ILE A 25 -0.48 -6.90 -7.23
N ALA A 26 -1.21 -5.80 -7.05
CA ALA A 26 -2.23 -5.35 -8.00
C ALA A 26 -1.65 -4.98 -9.37
N GLY A 27 -0.43 -4.44 -9.42
CA GLY A 27 0.28 -4.12 -10.65
C GLY A 27 0.98 -5.31 -11.31
N SER A 28 1.10 -6.44 -10.61
CA SER A 28 1.80 -7.62 -11.10
C SER A 28 0.95 -8.37 -12.11
N LYS A 29 1.58 -8.84 -13.20
CA LYS A 29 0.93 -9.62 -14.26
C LYS A 29 1.41 -11.06 -14.23
N ASN A 30 0.57 -11.98 -14.66
CA ASN A 30 0.89 -13.40 -14.79
C ASN A 30 1.30 -14.11 -13.48
N ILE A 31 0.75 -13.68 -12.33
CA ILE A 31 0.92 -14.41 -11.06
C ILE A 31 0.17 -15.74 -11.16
N ARG A 32 0.88 -16.86 -11.01
CA ARG A 32 0.30 -18.21 -10.97
C ARG A 32 0.43 -18.84 -9.58
N LYS A 33 1.44 -18.43 -8.82
CA LYS A 33 1.72 -18.87 -7.45
C LYS A 33 2.30 -17.72 -6.62
N PRO A 34 2.22 -17.78 -5.27
CA PRO A 34 2.69 -16.70 -4.41
C PRO A 34 4.16 -16.30 -4.63
N GLU A 35 5.02 -17.26 -5.02
CA GLU A 35 6.45 -17.04 -5.25
C GLU A 35 6.74 -16.23 -6.51
N ASP A 36 5.75 -16.04 -7.40
CA ASP A 36 5.89 -15.18 -8.58
C ASP A 36 5.85 -13.69 -8.20
N ILE A 37 5.40 -13.37 -6.98
CA ILE A 37 5.36 -12.00 -6.45
C ILE A 37 6.74 -11.65 -5.90
N VAL A 38 7.44 -10.77 -6.62
CA VAL A 38 8.75 -10.26 -6.18
C VAL A 38 8.52 -9.01 -5.36
N LEU A 39 8.69 -9.12 -4.04
CA LEU A 39 8.77 -7.99 -3.13
C LEU A 39 10.24 -7.70 -2.81
N SER A 40 10.63 -6.43 -2.82
CA SER A 40 11.94 -6.05 -2.26
C SER A 40 12.01 -6.46 -0.79
N THR A 41 13.23 -6.73 -0.31
CA THR A 41 13.51 -7.21 1.05
C THR A 41 14.23 -6.18 1.91
N GLY A 42 14.69 -5.08 1.29
CA GLY A 42 15.22 -3.91 1.99
C GLY A 42 14.13 -3.11 2.69
N PRO A 43 14.46 -2.08 3.48
CA PRO A 43 13.49 -1.08 3.92
C PRO A 43 13.05 -0.22 2.73
N LEU A 44 11.86 0.38 2.84
CA LEU A 44 11.48 1.47 1.95
C LEU A 44 12.35 2.69 2.27
N ASP A 45 12.92 3.32 1.25
CA ASP A 45 13.60 4.59 1.45
C ASP A 45 12.62 5.73 1.72
N ASP A 46 13.12 6.84 2.25
CA ASP A 46 12.30 7.99 2.64
C ASP A 46 11.51 8.57 1.46
N TRP A 47 12.06 8.49 0.25
CA TRP A 47 11.41 8.99 -0.96
C TRP A 47 10.21 8.13 -1.37
N ALA A 48 10.39 6.81 -1.37
CA ALA A 48 9.32 5.84 -1.61
C ALA A 48 8.22 5.96 -0.55
N LEU A 49 8.60 6.13 0.72
CA LEU A 49 7.65 6.31 1.82
C LEU A 49 6.88 7.64 1.69
N ALA A 50 7.54 8.72 1.30
CA ALA A 50 6.89 10.00 1.02
C ALA A 50 5.88 9.88 -0.13
N GLY A 51 6.24 9.21 -1.23
CA GLY A 51 5.35 8.99 -2.36
C GLY A 51 4.11 8.14 -2.01
N LEU A 52 4.28 7.12 -1.16
CA LEU A 52 3.18 6.31 -0.64
C LEU A 52 2.24 7.13 0.25
N ARG A 53 2.80 7.97 1.14
CA ARG A 53 2.01 8.89 1.98
C ARG A 53 1.20 9.86 1.15
N GLU A 54 1.82 10.47 0.15
CA GLU A 54 1.14 11.41 -0.75
C GLU A 54 0.03 10.73 -1.53
N SER A 55 0.30 9.55 -2.11
CA SER A 55 -0.69 8.80 -2.89
C SER A 55 -1.88 8.37 -2.04
N LEU A 56 -1.62 7.88 -0.82
CA LEU A 56 -2.67 7.49 0.11
C LEU A 56 -3.49 8.70 0.57
N ALA A 57 -2.84 9.82 0.88
CA ALA A 57 -3.53 11.05 1.25
C ALA A 57 -4.43 11.55 0.11
N LYS A 58 -3.95 11.53 -1.15
CA LYS A 58 -4.75 11.88 -2.32
C LYS A 58 -5.96 10.96 -2.46
N PHE A 59 -5.78 9.65 -2.37
CA PHE A 59 -6.88 8.67 -2.44
C PHE A 59 -7.91 8.90 -1.32
N ILE A 60 -7.46 9.14 -0.08
CA ILE A 60 -8.37 9.43 1.03
C ILE A 60 -9.19 10.69 0.73
N MET A 61 -8.53 11.74 0.24
CA MET A 61 -9.19 13.03 -0.01
C MET A 61 -10.06 13.05 -1.28
N SER A 62 -9.86 12.14 -2.23
CA SER A 62 -10.63 12.11 -3.48
C SER A 62 -11.71 11.04 -3.50
N GLU A 63 -11.45 9.86 -2.92
CA GLU A 63 -12.32 8.69 -3.04
C GLU A 63 -12.99 8.29 -1.71
N VAL A 64 -12.40 8.65 -0.56
CA VAL A 64 -12.88 8.21 0.76
C VAL A 64 -13.60 9.32 1.51
N ILE A 65 -13.12 10.56 1.39
CA ILE A 65 -13.65 11.73 2.07
C ILE A 65 -14.14 12.72 1.02
N SER A 66 -15.38 13.16 1.16
CA SER A 66 -15.96 14.20 0.31
C SER A 66 -15.33 15.57 0.56
N SER A 67 -15.58 16.53 -0.32
CA SER A 67 -15.14 17.93 -0.14
C SER A 67 -15.67 18.60 1.15
N LYS A 68 -16.66 18.01 1.81
CA LYS A 68 -17.21 18.45 3.10
C LYS A 68 -16.52 17.84 4.32
N GLY A 69 -15.55 16.95 4.13
CA GLY A 69 -14.89 16.21 5.22
C GLY A 69 -15.67 14.99 5.71
N GLU A 70 -16.76 14.62 5.04
CA GLU A 70 -17.58 13.45 5.38
C GLU A 70 -17.07 12.23 4.62
N PHE A 71 -17.00 11.08 5.28
CA PHE A 71 -16.73 9.81 4.60
C PHE A 71 -17.80 9.54 3.55
N HIS A 72 -17.39 9.14 2.36
CA HIS A 72 -18.31 8.57 1.38
C HIS A 72 -18.95 7.34 2.02
N HIS A 73 -20.27 7.37 2.22
CA HIS A 73 -21.00 6.23 2.73
C HIS A 73 -20.74 5.06 1.77
N PRO A 74 -20.31 3.87 2.25
CA PRO A 74 -20.25 2.71 1.39
C PRO A 74 -21.68 2.45 0.94
N THR A 75 -22.01 2.82 -0.30
CA THR A 75 -23.24 2.37 -0.94
C THR A 75 -23.01 0.90 -1.26
N ALA A 76 -23.19 0.05 -0.24
CA ALA A 76 -23.20 -1.38 -0.40
C ALA A 76 -24.33 -1.74 -1.35
N THR A 77 -23.99 -1.93 -2.62
CA THR A 77 -24.78 -2.69 -3.57
C THR A 77 -23.92 -3.90 -3.89
N TYR A 78 -24.13 -4.97 -3.12
CA TYR A 78 -23.67 -6.31 -3.46
C TYR A 78 -24.57 -6.87 -4.56
#